data_AF-X1E864-F1
#
_entry.id   AF-X1E864-F1
#
_cell.length_a   1.000
_cell.length_b   1.000
_cell.length_c   1.000
_cell.angle_alpha   90.00
_cell.angle_beta   90.00
_cell.angle_gamma   90.00
#
_symmetry.space_group_name_H-M   'P 1'
#
loop_
_entity.id
_entity.type
_entity.pdbx_description
1 polymer ?
#
loop_
_entity_poly.entity_id
_entity_poly.type
_entity_poly.pdbx_seq_one_letter_code
_entity_poly.pdbx_strand_id
1 'polypeptide(L)' 'MKYVGNKTRLSVTMTKPYIDALDSLVEKGIHLERGDAVLEALRDFFIKHGCPLTTPLVPEPEE' A
#
# COMPACT_ATOMS: atom_id res chain seq x y z
N MET A 1 -0.93 14.23 19.62
CA MET A 1 -1.50 14.14 18.26
C MET A 1 -1.33 12.72 17.73
N LYS A 2 -2.38 11.89 17.80
CA LYS A 2 -2.40 10.58 17.10
C LYS A 2 -3.14 10.81 15.79
N TYR A 3 -2.44 10.73 14.66
CA TYR A 3 -3.06 10.77 13.33
C TYR A 3 -3.79 9.45 13.10
N VAL A 4 -5.12 9.48 13.09
CA VAL A 4 -5.94 8.32 12.72
C VAL A 4 -6.02 8.31 11.20
N GLY A 5 -4.99 7.78 10.55
CA GLY A 5 -5.07 7.49 9.12
C GLY A 5 -6.21 6.48 8.89
N ASN A 6 -7.24 6.86 8.13
CA ASN A 6 -8.32 5.95 7.77
C ASN A 6 -7.74 4.83 6.88
N LYS A 7 -7.46 3.68 7.48
CA LYS A 7 -6.99 2.49 6.75
C LYS A 7 -8.20 1.82 6.12
N THR A 8 -8.38 2.01 4.82
CA THR A 8 -9.45 1.34 4.06
C THR A 8 -9.04 -0.08 3.71
N ARG A 9 -9.85 -1.06 4.09
CA ARG A 9 -9.67 -2.46 3.69
C ARG A 9 -10.30 -2.67 2.32
N LEU A 10 -9.48 -3.02 1.34
CA LEU A 10 -9.91 -3.39 0.00
C LEU A 10 -9.68 -4.89 -0.22
N SER A 11 -10.58 -5.53 -0.96
CA SER A 11 -10.42 -6.91 -1.42
C SER A 11 -10.24 -6.89 -2.93
N VAL A 12 -9.20 -7.57 -3.41
CA VAL A 12 -8.85 -7.62 -4.83
C VAL A 12 -8.81 -9.06 -5.27
N THR A 13 -9.46 -9.35 -6.40
CA THR A 13 -9.42 -10.67 -7.02
C THR A 13 -8.29 -10.71 -8.05
N MET A 14 -7.43 -11.70 -7.94
CA MET A 14 -6.29 -11.92 -8.84
C MET A 14 -6.23 -13.39 -9.25
N THR A 15 -5.54 -13.69 -10.35
CA THR A 15 -5.31 -15.10 -10.73
C THR A 15 -4.32 -15.76 -9.76
N LYS A 16 -4.47 -17.07 -9.59
CA LYS A 16 -3.68 -17.87 -8.64
C LYS A 16 -2.16 -17.68 -8.76
N PRO A 17 -1.54 -17.61 -9.96
CA PRO A 17 -0.10 -17.38 -10.07
C PRO A 17 0.38 -16.08 -9.42
N TYR A 18 -0.43 -15.00 -9.43
CA TYR A 18 -0.06 -13.76 -8.76
C TYR A 18 -0.17 -13.87 -7.23
N ILE A 19 -1.16 -14.62 -6.75
CA ILE A 19 -1.31 -14.91 -5.32
C ILE A 19 -0.11 -15.72 -4.84
N ASP A 20 0.26 -16.76 -5.57
CA ASP A 20 1.40 -17.63 -5.25
C ASP A 20 2.74 -16.83 -5.27
N ALA A 21 2.89 -15.89 -6.20
CA ALA A 21 4.05 -15.01 -6.23
C ALA A 21 4.12 -14.09 -4.99
N LEU A 22 2.99 -13.51 -4.58
CA LEU A 22 2.91 -12.70 -3.35
C LEU A 22 3.19 -13.55 -2.10
N ASP A 23 2.69 -14.78 -2.06
CA ASP A 23 2.97 -15.73 -0.98
C ASP A 23 4.46 -16.05 -0.89
N SER A 24 5.14 -16.27 -2.02
CA SER A 24 6.58 -16.52 -2.01
C SER A 24 7.39 -15.34 -1.42
N LEU A 25 6.92 -14.10 -1.58
CA LEU A 25 7.57 -12.93 -0.98
C LEU A 25 7.41 -12.91 0.55
N VAL A 26 6.24 -13.33 1.05
CA VAL A 26 5.96 -13.44 2.48
C VAL A 26 6.73 -14.61 3.09
N GLU A 27 6.75 -15.77 2.43
CA GLU A 27 7.48 -16.96 2.89
C GLU A 27 9.00 -16.72 2.98
N LYS A 28 9.55 -15.90 2.08
CA LYS A 28 10.96 -15.49 2.12
C LYS A 28 11.26 -14.44 3.19
N GLY A 29 10.24 -13.95 3.90
CA GLY A 29 10.37 -12.91 4.92
C GLY A 29 10.69 -11.52 4.36
N ILE A 30 10.44 -11.29 3.06
CA ILE A 30 10.65 -9.97 2.43
C ILE A 30 9.55 -9.00 2.88
N HIS A 31 8.31 -9.50 3.00
CA HIS A 31 7.18 -8.74 3.54
C HIS A 31 6.47 -9.54 4.63
N LEU A 32 5.86 -8.85 5.59
CA LEU A 32 5.10 -9.46 6.69
C LEU A 32 3.75 -10.00 6.20
N GLU A 33 3.07 -9.25 5.34
CA GLU A 33 1.79 -9.62 4.76
C GLU A 33 1.75 -9.31 3.25
N ARG A 34 0.88 -10.00 2.51
CA ARG A 34 0.66 -9.72 1.07
C ARG A 34 0.29 -8.25 0.81
N GLY A 35 -0.45 -7.64 1.74
CA GLY A 35 -0.88 -6.24 1.64
C GLY A 35 0.28 -5.26 1.67
N ASP A 36 1.31 -5.53 2.47
CA ASP A 36 2.50 -4.68 2.54
C ASP A 36 3.27 -4.71 1.21
N ALA A 37 3.44 -5.90 0.63
CA ALA A 37 4.07 -6.06 -0.68
C ALA A 37 3.36 -5.23 -1.77
N VAL A 38 2.04 -5.27 -1.79
CA VAL A 38 1.23 -4.50 -2.75
C VAL A 38 1.32 -3.00 -2.48
N LEU A 39 1.26 -2.56 -1.23
CA LEU A 39 1.37 -1.15 -0.88
C LEU A 39 2.73 -0.57 -1.24
N GLU A 40 3.81 -1.32 -0.99
CA GLU A 40 5.16 -0.92 -1.36
C GLU A 40 5.31 -0.81 -2.88
N ALA A 41 4.84 -1.82 -3.62
CA ALA A 41 4.84 -1.78 -5.09
C ALA A 41 4.03 -0.59 -5.65
N LEU A 42 2.88 -0.27 -5.06
CA LEU A 42 2.08 0.90 -5.45
C LEU A 42 2.80 2.21 -5.17
N ARG A 43 3.42 2.36 -3.99
CA ARG A 43 4.22 3.56 -3.67
C ARG A 43 5.33 3.75 -4.70
N ASP A 44 6.07 2.69 -4.98
CA ASP A 44 7.14 2.66 -5.97
C ASP A 44 6.63 3.04 -7.37
N PHE A 45 5.51 2.47 -7.77
CA PHE A 45 4.86 2.76 -9.05
C PHE A 45 4.51 4.25 -9.17
N PHE A 46 3.82 4.80 -8.17
CA PHE A 46 3.43 6.21 -8.16
C PHE A 46 4.65 7.16 -8.19
N ILE A 47 5.69 6.86 -7.41
CA ILE A 47 6.95 7.61 -7.41
C ILE A 47 7.61 7.59 -8.81
N LYS A 48 7.72 6.40 -9.42
CA LYS A 48 8.31 6.23 -10.77
C LYS A 48 7.55 6.99 -11.85
N HIS A 49 6.23 7.14 -11.69
CA HIS A 49 5.38 7.91 -12.60
C HIS A 49 5.30 9.41 -12.27
N GLY A 50 6.16 9.93 -11.40
CA GLY A 50 6.22 11.35 -11.08
C GLY A 50 5.03 11.84 -10.24
N CYS A 51 4.27 10.91 -9.64
CA CYS A 51 3.23 11.19 -8.67
C CYS A 51 3.71 10.71 -7.29
N PRO A 52 4.69 11.36 -6.68
CA PRO A 52 5.02 11.02 -5.30
C PRO A 52 3.73 11.16 -4.48
N LEU A 53 3.41 10.14 -3.68
CA LEU A 53 2.35 10.23 -2.68
C LEU A 53 2.81 11.18 -1.56
N THR A 54 3.20 12.42 -1.90
CA THR A 54 3.18 13.57 -1.01
C THR A 54 1.73 13.93 -0.86
N THR A 55 1.07 13.39 0.16
CA THR A 55 -0.13 14.05 0.67
C THR A 55 0.32 15.41 1.23
N PRO A 56 -0.10 16.57 0.68
CA PRO A 56 -0.25 17.73 1.54
C PRO A 56 -1.30 17.37 2.58
N LEU A 57 -0.93 17.50 3.85
CA LEU A 57 -1.89 17.54 4.96
C LEU A 57 -2.83 18.69 4.62
N VAL A 58 -4.02 18.40 4.10
CA VAL A 58 -5.07 19.43 3.99
C VAL A 58 -5.37 19.82 5.43
N PRO A 59 -5.04 21.05 5.88
CA PRO A 59 -5.56 21.50 7.17
C PRO A 59 -7.08 21.56 7.02
N GLU A 60 -7.80 20.85 7.87
CA GLU A 60 -9.25 21.05 7.97
C GLU A 60 -9.49 22.52 8.33
N PRO A 61 -10.49 23.19 7.73
CA PRO A 61 -10.83 24.54 8.13
C PRO A 61 -11.30 24.52 9.59
N GLU A 62 -10.61 25.28 10.43
CA GLU A 62 -11.01 25.55 11.81
C GLU A 62 -12.34 26.32 11.80
N GLU A 63 -13.41 25.72 12.31
CA GLU A 63 -14.56 26.44 12.90
C GLU A 63 -14.56 26.26 14.41
#